data_AF-A0A3S1B1B1-F1
#
_entry.id   AF-A0A3S1B1B1-F1
#
_cell.length_a   1.000
_cell.length_b   1.000
_cell.length_c   1.000
_cell.angle_alpha   90.00
_cell.angle_beta   90.00
_cell.angle_gamma   90.00
#
_symmetry.space_group_name_H-M   'P 1'
#
loop_
_entity.id
_entity.type
_entity.pdbx_description
1 polymer ?
#
loop_
_entity_poly.entity_id
_entity_poly.type
_entity_poly.pdbx_seq_one_letter_code
_entity_poly.pdbx_strand_id
1 'polypeptide(L)'
;MKLYLTLDNLGSIGDQDVLSEFTDRSVTVKVKFQKKISTLHIARLCEDILAKESYVKKKSDYVLVMMKKSESGKTWPWVTEREKKTKEKDKPKVDDSDPSAGITSLLKNMYDDGDDEMKRTISKAFYESQMKQASGADPMADLGGL
;
A
#
# COMPACT_ATOMS: atom_id res chain seq x y z
N MET A 1 -3.44 -5.91 -14.05
CA MET A 1 -4.29 -5.21 -13.06
C MET A 1 -5.69 -5.13 -13.65
N LYS A 2 -6.73 -5.28 -12.82
CA LYS A 2 -8.14 -5.22 -13.26
C LYS A 2 -8.87 -4.20 -12.40
N LEU A 3 -9.65 -3.31 -13.02
CA LEU A 3 -10.59 -2.44 -12.31
C LEU A 3 -12.01 -2.77 -12.74
N TYR A 4 -12.93 -2.73 -11.78
CA TYR A 4 -14.34 -2.99 -11.99
C TYR A 4 -15.08 -1.70 -11.69
N LEU A 5 -15.63 -1.07 -12.73
CA LEU A 5 -16.36 0.19 -12.59
C LEU A 5 -17.85 -0.13 -12.59
N THR A 6 -18.45 -0.15 -11.41
CA THR A 6 -19.89 -0.33 -11.25
C THR A 6 -20.58 0.99 -11.55
N LEU A 7 -21.47 0.98 -12.54
CA LEU A 7 -22.23 2.15 -13.00
C LEU A 7 -23.67 1.71 -13.26
N ASP A 8 -24.62 2.53 -12.85
CA ASP A 8 -26.03 2.24 -13.09
C ASP A 8 -26.38 2.44 -14.57
N ASN A 9 -27.41 1.73 -15.02
CA ASN A 9 -27.99 1.86 -16.37
C ASN A 9 -27.01 1.55 -17.52
N LEU A 10 -25.99 0.72 -17.31
CA LEU A 10 -25.10 0.27 -18.39
C LEU A 10 -25.83 -0.47 -19.51
N GLY A 11 -26.98 -1.10 -19.23
CA GLY A 11 -27.83 -1.69 -20.27
C GLY A 11 -28.32 -0.69 -21.34
N SER A 12 -28.40 0.61 -21.00
CA SER A 12 -28.95 1.67 -21.86
C SER A 12 -27.95 2.26 -22.87
N ILE A 13 -26.67 1.91 -22.79
CA ILE A 13 -25.60 2.46 -23.62
C ILE A 13 -24.98 1.38 -24.52
N GLY A 14 -24.41 1.77 -25.66
CA GLY A 14 -23.66 0.86 -26.53
C GLY A 14 -22.21 0.68 -26.09
N ASP A 15 -21.49 -0.28 -26.69
CA ASP A 15 -20.05 -0.43 -26.48
C ASP A 15 -19.27 0.79 -27.00
N GLN A 16 -19.80 1.47 -28.03
CA GLN A 16 -19.22 2.68 -28.62
C GLN A 16 -19.26 3.90 -27.67
N ASP A 17 -20.15 3.87 -26.67
CA ASP A 17 -20.29 4.94 -25.67
C ASP A 17 -19.24 4.83 -24.54
N VAL A 18 -18.45 3.75 -24.55
CA VAL A 18 -17.35 3.51 -23.62
C VAL A 18 -16.03 3.81 -24.34
N LEU A 19 -15.48 4.99 -24.07
CA LEU A 19 -14.19 5.41 -24.61
C LEU A 19 -13.10 5.18 -23.56
N SER A 20 -11.96 4.68 -24.00
CA SER A 20 -10.81 4.44 -23.14
C SER A 20 -9.51 4.91 -23.78
N GLU A 21 -8.68 5.58 -22.98
CA GLU A 21 -7.35 6.01 -23.36
C GLU A 21 -6.36 5.45 -22.32
N PHE A 22 -5.32 4.77 -22.80
CA PHE A 22 -4.27 4.20 -21.98
C PHE A 22 -2.93 4.82 -22.37
N THR A 23 -2.12 5.18 -21.38
CA THR A 23 -0.69 5.44 -21.54
C THR A 23 0.11 4.43 -20.73
N ASP A 24 1.43 4.58 -20.69
CA ASP A 24 2.34 3.82 -19.84
C ASP A 24 1.98 3.86 -18.34
N ARG A 25 1.50 5.01 -17.84
CA ARG A 25 1.19 5.23 -16.42
C ARG A 25 -0.17 5.87 -16.16
N SER A 26 -1.02 6.03 -17.17
CA SER A 26 -2.33 6.64 -16.96
C SER A 26 -3.42 5.86 -17.65
N VAL A 27 -4.63 5.96 -17.08
CA VAL A 27 -5.83 5.40 -17.68
C VAL A 27 -6.97 6.41 -17.56
N THR A 28 -7.65 6.62 -18.66
CA THR A 28 -8.88 7.41 -18.72
C THR A 28 -9.98 6.55 -19.29
N VAL A 29 -11.09 6.43 -18.59
CA VAL A 29 -12.31 5.75 -19.08
C VAL A 29 -13.45 6.73 -19.01
N LYS A 30 -14.07 7.00 -20.16
CA LYS A 30 -15.23 7.87 -20.30
C LYS A 30 -16.42 7.03 -20.72
N VAL A 31 -17.48 7.10 -19.94
CA VAL A 31 -18.75 6.42 -20.24
C VAL A 31 -19.81 7.49 -20.49
N LYS A 32 -20.31 7.53 -21.72
CA LYS A 32 -21.32 8.49 -22.14
C LYS A 32 -22.71 7.89 -21.96
N PHE A 33 -23.52 8.54 -21.13
CA PHE A 33 -24.95 8.28 -20.99
C PHE A 33 -25.73 9.40 -21.68
N GLN A 34 -27.04 9.20 -21.87
CA GLN A 34 -27.91 10.17 -22.56
C GLN A 34 -27.87 11.58 -21.95
N LYS A 35 -27.78 11.67 -20.61
CA LYS A 35 -27.84 12.94 -19.86
C LYS A 35 -26.58 13.26 -19.05
N LYS A 36 -25.56 12.39 -19.08
CA LYS A 36 -24.37 12.50 -18.23
C LYS A 36 -23.18 11.84 -18.88
N ILE A 37 -21.99 12.39 -18.68
CA ILE A 37 -20.73 11.70 -18.98
C ILE A 37 -20.03 11.41 -17.66
N SER A 38 -19.71 10.15 -17.42
CA SER A 38 -18.95 9.72 -16.25
C SER A 38 -17.51 9.43 -16.68
N THR A 39 -16.56 10.13 -16.08
CA THR A 39 -15.13 9.98 -16.41
C THR A 39 -14.36 9.50 -15.20
N LEU A 40 -13.66 8.38 -15.35
CA LEU A 40 -12.58 7.99 -14.46
C LEU A 40 -11.27 8.42 -15.11
N HIS A 41 -10.45 9.18 -14.40
CA HIS A 41 -9.10 9.52 -14.82
C HIS A 41 -8.11 9.22 -13.69
N ILE A 42 -7.16 8.33 -13.98
CA ILE A 42 -6.03 8.05 -13.10
C ILE A 42 -4.78 8.58 -13.80
N ALA A 43 -4.33 9.76 -13.38
CA ALA A 43 -3.19 10.43 -13.99
C ALA A 43 -1.87 9.67 -13.83
N ARG A 44 -1.75 8.89 -12.75
CA ARG A 44 -0.49 8.24 -12.37
C ARG A 44 -0.71 6.95 -11.59
N LEU A 45 -0.62 5.85 -12.32
CA LEU A 45 -0.60 4.50 -11.81
C LEU A 45 0.66 4.26 -10.98
N CYS A 46 0.55 3.33 -10.04
CA CYS A 46 1.65 2.94 -9.16
C CYS A 46 2.87 2.39 -9.92
N GLU A 47 2.63 1.69 -11.02
CA GLU A 47 3.66 1.07 -11.87
C GLU A 47 3.24 1.14 -13.35
N ASP A 48 4.15 0.76 -14.24
CA ASP A 48 3.96 0.82 -15.69
C ASP A 48 3.03 -0.28 -16.25
N ILE A 49 2.28 0.08 -17.28
CA ILE A 49 1.41 -0.81 -18.05
C ILE A 49 1.76 -0.81 -19.53
N LEU A 50 1.41 -1.92 -20.21
CA LEU A 50 1.48 -2.03 -21.66
C LEU A 50 0.17 -1.52 -22.25
N ALA A 51 0.13 -0.23 -22.59
CA ALA A 51 -1.06 0.46 -23.10
C ALA A 51 -1.72 -0.27 -24.29
N LYS A 52 -0.91 -0.77 -25.24
CA LYS A 52 -1.38 -1.47 -26.45
C LYS A 52 -2.07 -2.80 -26.18
N GLU A 53 -1.77 -3.42 -25.04
CA GLU A 53 -2.35 -4.71 -24.62
C GLU A 53 -3.41 -4.53 -23.53
N SER A 54 -3.69 -3.28 -23.16
CA SER A 54 -4.71 -2.90 -22.20
C SER A 54 -6.00 -2.58 -22.94
N TYR A 55 -7.14 -2.92 -22.34
CA TYR A 55 -8.44 -2.78 -22.99
C TYR A 55 -9.57 -2.58 -21.98
N VAL A 56 -10.70 -2.09 -22.47
CA VAL A 56 -11.94 -1.98 -21.71
C VAL A 56 -13.00 -2.90 -22.32
N LYS A 57 -13.78 -3.55 -21.46
CA LYS A 57 -14.92 -4.35 -21.88
C LYS A 57 -16.14 -4.01 -21.04
N LYS A 58 -17.23 -3.65 -21.71
CA LYS A 58 -18.53 -3.48 -21.06
C LYS A 58 -19.09 -4.86 -20.67
N LYS A 59 -19.67 -4.94 -19.47
CA LYS A 59 -20.49 -6.06 -18.99
C LYS A 59 -21.88 -5.54 -18.61
N SER A 60 -22.78 -6.44 -18.21
CA SER A 60 -24.15 -6.10 -17.78
C SER A 60 -24.14 -5.07 -16.66
N ASP A 61 -23.33 -5.31 -15.64
CA ASP A 61 -23.41 -4.59 -14.36
C ASP A 61 -22.19 -3.71 -14.07
N TYR A 62 -21.13 -3.85 -14.87
CA TYR A 62 -19.89 -3.10 -14.69
C TYR A 62 -19.12 -2.93 -15.99
N VAL A 63 -18.18 -1.99 -15.99
CA VAL A 63 -17.16 -1.85 -17.03
C VAL A 63 -15.86 -2.44 -16.49
N LEU A 64 -15.34 -3.45 -17.18
CA LEU A 64 -14.06 -4.09 -16.86
C LEU A 64 -12.93 -3.33 -17.55
N VAL A 65 -12.00 -2.81 -16.77
CA VAL A 65 -10.77 -2.19 -17.27
C VAL A 65 -9.62 -3.15 -17.02
N MET A 66 -9.06 -3.68 -18.09
CA MET A 66 -7.95 -4.62 -18.07
C MET A 66 -6.67 -3.88 -18.44
N MET A 67 -5.74 -3.79 -17.48
CA MET A 67 -4.43 -3.18 -17.70
C MET A 67 -3.35 -4.26 -17.62
N LYS A 68 -2.63 -4.50 -18.71
CA LYS A 68 -1.51 -5.45 -18.70
C LYS A 68 -0.31 -4.77 -18.03
N LYS A 69 0.22 -5.38 -16.96
CA LYS A 69 1.41 -4.88 -16.28
C LYS A 69 2.62 -5.02 -17.21
N SER A 70 3.50 -4.02 -17.25
CA SER A 70 4.76 -4.11 -18.02
C SER A 70 5.70 -5.17 -17.46
N GLU A 71 5.74 -5.31 -16.13
CA GLU A 71 6.51 -6.34 -15.44
C GLU A 71 5.58 -7.44 -14.92
N SER A 72 5.78 -8.67 -15.40
CA SER A 72 5.07 -9.85 -14.91
C SER A 72 5.60 -10.27 -13.53
N GLY A 73 4.73 -10.76 -12.65
CA GLY A 73 5.11 -11.21 -11.31
C GLY A 73 5.16 -10.11 -10.23
N LYS A 74 5.21 -8.83 -10.60
CA LYS A 74 5.19 -7.72 -9.63
C LYS A 74 3.81 -7.52 -9.01
N THR A 75 3.71 -7.67 -7.68
CA THR A 75 2.50 -7.33 -6.93
C THR A 75 2.33 -5.82 -6.84
N TRP A 76 1.11 -5.33 -7.09
CA TRP A 76 0.79 -3.91 -7.00
C TRP A 76 0.05 -3.69 -5.68
N PRO A 77 0.70 -3.14 -4.64
CA PRO A 77 0.05 -2.92 -3.36
C PRO A 77 -1.02 -1.83 -3.45
N TRP A 78 -0.88 -0.91 -4.41
CA TRP A 78 -1.77 0.23 -4.60
C TRP A 78 -2.05 0.45 -6.09
N VAL A 79 -3.12 1.18 -6.39
CA VAL A 79 -3.49 1.51 -7.77
C VAL A 79 -2.75 2.76 -8.21
N THR A 80 -2.66 3.78 -7.36
CA THR A 80 -2.04 5.08 -7.69
C THR A 80 -0.68 5.27 -7.02
N GLU A 81 0.19 6.05 -7.65
CA GLU A 81 1.49 6.42 -7.07
C GLU A 81 1.33 7.23 -5.77
N ARG A 82 0.24 8.01 -5.66
CA ARG A 82 -0.03 8.82 -4.47
C ARG A 82 -0.28 7.94 -3.24
N GLU A 83 -1.11 6.91 -3.36
CA GLU A 83 -1.39 5.97 -2.28
C GLU A 83 -0.12 5.25 -1.82
N LYS A 84 0.72 4.81 -2.77
CA LYS A 84 2.04 4.22 -2.48
C LYS A 84 2.90 5.16 -1.64
N LYS A 85 3.05 6.42 -2.07
CA LYS A 85 3.89 7.41 -1.37
C LYS A 85 3.39 7.77 0.02
N THR A 86 2.08 7.84 0.24
CA THR A 86 1.54 8.11 1.58
C THR A 86 1.79 6.91 2.51
N LYS A 87 1.47 5.69 2.07
CA LYS A 87 1.56 4.50 2.91
C LYS A 87 2.97 3.96 3.11
N GLU A 88 3.92 4.29 2.22
CA GLU A 88 5.36 4.01 2.45
C GLU A 88 6.00 5.00 3.43
N LYS A 89 5.48 6.22 3.57
CA LYS A 89 5.95 7.17 4.58
C LYS A 89 5.55 6.76 6.00
N ASP A 90 4.38 6.13 6.14
CA ASP A 90 3.88 5.64 7.42
C ASP A 90 4.58 4.35 7.91
N LYS A 91 5.39 3.70 7.06
CA LYS A 91 6.16 2.53 7.49
C LYS A 91 7.44 2.98 8.18
N PRO A 92 7.67 2.58 9.45
CA PRO A 92 8.94 2.85 10.10
C PRO A 92 10.05 2.16 9.29
N LYS A 93 11.03 2.94 8.86
CA LYS A 93 12.24 2.41 8.22
C LYS A 93 13.05 1.72 9.31
N VAL A 94 12.99 0.39 9.34
CA VAL A 94 13.91 -0.43 10.11
C VAL A 94 15.17 -0.54 9.28
N ASP A 95 16.25 0.07 9.75
CA ASP A 95 17.57 -0.07 9.14
C ASP A 95 18.13 -1.43 9.59
N ASP A 96 18.23 -2.38 8.66
CA ASP A 96 18.73 -3.75 8.91
C ASP A 96 20.24 -3.79 9.20
N SER A 97 20.94 -2.65 9.09
CA SER A 97 22.39 -2.60 9.31
C SER A 97 22.82 -2.63 10.78
N ASP A 98 21.92 -2.27 11.71
CA ASP A 98 22.15 -2.40 13.15
C ASP A 98 20.84 -2.70 13.88
N PRO A 99 20.63 -3.94 14.37
CA PRO A 99 19.44 -4.34 15.12
C PRO A 99 19.11 -3.39 16.28
N SER A 100 20.13 -2.77 16.88
CA SER A 100 19.98 -1.82 18.00
C SER A 100 19.47 -0.46 17.54
N ALA A 101 19.90 -0.01 16.36
CA ALA A 101 19.45 1.25 15.75
C ALA A 101 18.01 1.14 15.19
N GLY A 102 17.68 -0.02 14.61
CA GLY A 102 16.34 -0.32 14.11
C GLY A 102 15.27 -0.30 15.21
N ILE A 103 15.60 -0.86 16.39
CA ILE A 103 14.74 -0.80 17.58
C ILE A 103 14.60 0.65 18.08
N THR A 104 15.70 1.42 18.12
CA THR A 104 15.66 2.83 18.58
C THR A 104 14.76 3.71 17.69
N SER A 105 14.83 3.53 16.37
CA SER A 105 13.98 4.24 15.41
C SER A 105 12.50 3.83 15.51
N LEU A 106 12.23 2.54 15.70
CA LEU A 106 10.88 2.03 15.92
C LEU A 106 10.25 2.58 17.21
N LEU A 107 11.01 2.57 18.31
CA LEU A 107 10.57 3.09 19.61
C LEU A 107 10.36 4.61 19.61
N LYS A 108 11.21 5.36 18.90
CA LYS A 108 11.06 6.82 18.77
C LYS A 108 9.77 7.20 18.05
N ASN A 109 9.45 6.50 16.96
CA ASN A 109 8.19 6.73 16.24
C ASN A 109 6.96 6.35 17.10
N MET A 110 7.05 5.32 17.96
CA MET A 110 5.96 5.00 18.92
C MET A 110 5.85 6.00 20.09
N TYR A 111 6.94 6.67 20.47
CA TYR A 111 6.92 7.70 21.51
C TYR A 111 6.26 9.00 21.02
N ASP A 112 6.52 9.40 19.78
CA ASP A 112 5.97 10.63 19.21
C ASP A 112 4.45 10.52 18.91
N ASP A 113 3.96 9.31 18.62
CA ASP A 113 2.54 9.04 18.31
C ASP A 113 1.71 8.52 19.51
N GLY A 114 2.32 8.24 20.66
CA GLY A 114 1.69 7.53 21.80
C GLY A 114 1.13 8.42 22.92
N ASP A 115 -0.04 8.05 23.43
CA ASP A 115 -0.64 8.53 24.70
C ASP A 115 0.33 8.29 25.89
N ASP A 116 0.24 9.15 26.92
CA ASP A 116 1.20 9.27 28.03
C ASP A 116 1.39 7.98 28.84
N GLU A 117 0.44 7.05 28.80
CA GLU A 117 0.52 5.75 29.46
C GLU A 117 1.43 4.75 28.72
N MET A 118 1.46 4.80 27.39
CA MET A 118 2.31 3.93 26.57
C MET A 118 3.78 4.36 26.64
N LYS A 119 4.03 5.67 26.72
CA LYS A 119 5.37 6.27 26.92
C LYS A 119 6.04 5.76 28.19
N ARG A 120 5.32 5.71 29.32
CA ARG A 120 5.85 5.21 30.60
C ARG A 120 6.25 3.74 30.52
N THR A 121 5.45 2.93 29.85
CA THR A 121 5.68 1.48 29.72
C THR A 121 6.89 1.19 28.84
N ILE A 122 7.05 1.92 27.73
CA ILE A 122 8.21 1.79 26.83
C ILE A 122 9.49 2.29 27.51
N SER A 123 9.46 3.44 28.20
CA SER A 123 10.62 3.95 28.95
C SER A 123 11.07 2.98 30.03
N LYS A 124 10.12 2.35 30.73
CA LYS A 124 10.42 1.35 31.78
C LYS A 124 11.06 0.09 31.19
N ALA A 125 10.51 -0.45 30.10
CA ALA A 125 11.08 -1.63 29.44
C ALA A 125 12.47 -1.36 28.86
N PHE A 126 12.72 -0.17 28.32
CA PHE A 126 14.03 0.22 27.80
C PHE A 126 15.07 0.38 28.92
N TYR A 127 14.70 1.03 30.03
CA TYR A 127 15.58 1.18 31.19
C TYR A 127 15.89 -0.17 31.85
N GLU A 128 14.90 -1.05 32.01
CA GLU A 128 15.10 -2.40 32.53
C GLU A 128 15.97 -3.27 31.60
N SER A 129 15.81 -3.14 30.27
CA SER A 129 16.65 -3.84 29.29
C SER A 129 18.10 -3.34 29.31
N GLN A 130 18.32 -2.03 29.41
CA GLN A 130 19.66 -1.44 29.45
C GLN A 130 20.36 -1.71 30.80
N MET A 131 19.61 -1.69 31.92
CA MET A 131 20.14 -2.11 33.22
C MET A 131 20.49 -3.59 33.26
N LYS A 132 19.67 -4.48 32.71
CA LYS A 132 19.98 -5.93 32.65
C LYS A 132 21.20 -6.24 31.79
N GLN A 133 21.43 -5.47 30.72
CA GLN A 133 22.62 -5.61 29.90
C GLN A 133 23.88 -5.03 30.58
N ALA A 134 23.72 -3.99 31.41
CA ALA A 134 24.81 -3.39 32.19
C ALA A 134 25.14 -4.15 33.50
N SER A 135 24.23 -4.95 34.04
CA SER A 135 24.41 -5.65 35.32
C SER A 135 25.00 -7.06 35.21
N GLY A 136 25.32 -7.56 34.00
CA GLY A 136 26.09 -8.80 33.81
C GLY A 136 25.59 -10.03 34.57
N ALA A 137 24.27 -10.16 34.77
CA ALA A 137 23.68 -11.28 35.50
C ALA A 137 23.20 -12.34 34.49
N ASP A 138 24.09 -13.28 34.15
CA ASP A 138 23.76 -14.50 33.41
C ASP A 138 22.71 -15.32 34.17
N PRO A 139 21.51 -15.59 33.62
CA PRO A 139 20.49 -16.39 34.28
C PRO A 139 20.47 -17.84 33.77
N MET A 140 21.62 -18.45 33.45
CA MET A 140 21.69 -19.83 32.96
C MET A 140 22.99 -20.55 33.40
N ALA A 141 23.10 -20.92 34.68
CA ALA A 141 24.08 -21.93 35.11
C ALA A 141 23.77 -22.68 36.43
N ASP A 142 22.56 -22.60 36.99
CA ASP A 142 22.19 -23.36 38.21
C ASP A 142 21.10 -24.40 37.95
N LEU A 143 21.32 -25.27 36.96
CA LEU A 143 20.52 -26.49 36.81
C LEU A 143 21.35 -27.62 36.20
N GLY A 144 22.30 -28.12 36.99
CA GLY A 144 23.14 -29.26 36.62
C GLY A 144 23.86 -29.80 37.84
N GLY A 145 23.14 -30.58 38.66
CA GLY A 145 23.67 -31.21 39.87
C GLY A 145 24.79 -32.21 39.62
N LEU A 146 25.64 -32.33 40.65
CA LEU A 146 26.44 -33.51 40.99
C LEU A 146 26.13 -33.89 42.44
#